data_AF-A0A1H0L9V8-F1
#
_entry.id   AF-A0A1H0L9V8-F1
#
_cell.length_a   1.000
_cell.length_b   1.000
_cell.length_c   1.000
_cell.angle_alpha   90.00
_cell.angle_beta   90.00
_cell.angle_gamma   90.00
#
_symmetry.space_group_name_H-M   'P 1'
#
loop_
_entity.id
_entity.type
_entity.pdbx_description
1 polymer ?
#
loop_
_entity_poly.entity_id
_entity_poly.type
_entity_poly.pdbx_seq_one_letter_code
_entity_poly.pdbx_strand_id
1 'polypeptide(L)'
;MIIRSLLDTDLYKFTMMQVVLHHFPQAEVEYRFKCRNAGVDLTPYVDDIRDEIRQLCELRFSDDELLYLRGMRFIKSDFVDFLALFHLNEKYVVVQPSAQGNGEIDITIRGPWLHTILFEIPLLAIVNEVYFRRTQPQADLAEGRRRLEAKLALLKSSKYEDCVIADYGTRRRFSRDWQEEVLLSMRDILGPQLAGTSNVHFARMHNMTPLGTMAHEYLQACQALGPRLRDSQVYALENWAREYRGDLGIALSDTYGFDAFLRDFDLYFCKLFDGVRHDSGDPFEWGERMLAHYAANRVDPRGKTLIFSDALNIPKVIELYERFHGRCKLAFGVGTNLTNDLGYTPLQIVIKMVRCNGQPVAKLSDTPEKTMCDDPGYLSYLRQVFEVQPSA
;
A
#
# COMPACT_ATOMS: atom_id res chain seq x y z
N MET A 1 3.20 17.01 -16.54
CA MET A 1 2.78 15.60 -16.41
C MET A 1 3.81 14.73 -15.69
N ILE A 2 3.52 14.40 -14.44
CA ILE A 2 4.28 13.49 -13.57
C ILE A 2 3.86 12.04 -13.84
N ILE A 3 2.56 11.77 -13.82
CA ILE A 3 1.98 10.44 -14.08
C ILE A 3 1.71 10.31 -15.56
N ARG A 4 2.32 9.33 -16.23
CA ARG A 4 2.24 9.17 -17.69
C ARG A 4 1.40 7.98 -18.15
N SER A 5 0.94 7.16 -17.21
CA SER A 5 0.16 5.94 -17.45
C SER A 5 -0.71 5.65 -16.23
N LEU A 6 -1.92 5.10 -16.44
CA LEU A 6 -2.76 4.61 -15.34
C LEU A 6 -2.19 3.34 -14.68
N LEU A 7 -1.20 2.67 -15.30
CA LEU A 7 -0.42 1.61 -14.66
C LEU A 7 0.63 2.13 -13.69
N ASP A 8 0.93 3.44 -13.66
CA ASP A 8 1.91 4.03 -12.74
C ASP A 8 1.31 4.18 -11.34
N THR A 9 1.01 3.02 -10.76
CA THR A 9 0.30 2.80 -9.50
C THR A 9 0.65 1.40 -8.97
N ASP A 10 0.30 1.13 -7.71
CA ASP A 10 0.62 -0.15 -7.07
C ASP A 10 -0.37 -1.26 -7.46
N LEU A 11 0.09 -2.51 -7.67
CA LEU A 11 -0.75 -3.64 -8.11
C LEU A 11 -2.01 -3.84 -7.25
N TYR A 12 -1.88 -3.64 -5.92
CA TYR A 12 -2.99 -3.85 -5.00
C TYR A 12 -4.21 -2.96 -5.31
N LYS A 13 -4.01 -1.84 -6.02
CA LYS A 13 -5.08 -0.95 -6.49
C LYS A 13 -5.98 -1.67 -7.50
N PHE A 14 -5.40 -2.37 -8.46
CA PHE A 14 -6.15 -3.14 -9.46
C PHE A 14 -6.84 -4.34 -8.83
N THR A 15 -6.14 -5.07 -7.96
CA THR A 15 -6.71 -6.27 -7.34
C THR A 15 -7.85 -5.91 -6.37
N MET A 16 -7.74 -4.82 -5.61
CA MET A 16 -8.90 -4.35 -4.85
C MET A 16 -10.02 -3.84 -5.77
N MET A 17 -9.70 -3.09 -6.83
CA MET A 17 -10.71 -2.54 -7.75
C MET A 17 -11.51 -3.65 -8.45
N GLN A 18 -10.89 -4.77 -8.81
CA GLN A 18 -11.58 -5.94 -9.33
C GLN A 18 -12.57 -6.53 -8.32
N VAL A 19 -12.17 -6.64 -7.03
CA VAL A 19 -13.07 -7.06 -5.95
C VAL A 19 -14.25 -6.08 -5.84
N VAL A 20 -13.99 -4.77 -5.92
CA VAL A 20 -15.05 -3.74 -5.90
C VAL A 20 -16.01 -3.92 -7.06
N LEU A 21 -15.52 -4.14 -8.28
CA LEU A 21 -16.38 -4.37 -9.45
C LEU A 21 -17.31 -5.56 -9.26
N HIS A 22 -16.78 -6.70 -8.81
CA HIS A 22 -17.54 -7.96 -8.75
C HIS A 22 -18.44 -8.08 -7.52
N HIS A 23 -18.07 -7.46 -6.40
CA HIS A 23 -18.76 -7.65 -5.13
C HIS A 23 -19.42 -6.39 -4.59
N PHE A 24 -18.89 -5.21 -4.89
CA PHE A 24 -19.31 -3.94 -4.27
C PHE A 24 -19.49 -2.78 -5.28
N PRO A 25 -20.11 -2.99 -6.46
CA PRO A 25 -20.11 -1.97 -7.52
C PRO A 25 -20.87 -0.69 -7.15
N GLN A 26 -21.77 -0.75 -6.16
CA GLN A 26 -22.59 0.37 -5.71
C GLN A 26 -22.00 1.11 -4.49
N ALA A 27 -20.85 0.67 -3.98
CA ALA A 27 -20.26 1.30 -2.80
C ALA A 27 -19.82 2.73 -3.09
N GLU A 28 -20.16 3.67 -2.21
CA GLU A 28 -19.64 5.04 -2.24
C GLU A 28 -18.66 5.25 -1.09
N VAL A 29 -17.60 6.01 -1.34
CA VAL A 29 -16.52 6.20 -0.37
C VAL A 29 -16.05 7.64 -0.33
N GLU A 30 -15.39 7.99 0.77
CA GLU A 30 -14.65 9.23 0.93
C GLU A 30 -13.24 8.92 1.43
N TYR A 31 -12.24 9.49 0.75
CA TYR A 31 -10.86 9.48 1.19
C TYR A 31 -10.40 10.90 1.55
N ARG A 32 -9.49 10.99 2.51
CA ARG A 32 -8.83 12.24 2.89
C ARG A 32 -7.32 12.10 2.90
N PHE A 33 -6.66 13.14 2.44
CA PHE A 33 -5.21 13.32 2.53
C PHE A 33 -4.79 13.86 3.89
N LYS A 34 -3.57 13.52 4.31
CA LYS A 34 -2.87 14.18 5.41
C LYS A 34 -1.37 14.17 5.16
N CYS A 35 -0.73 15.32 5.32
CA CYS A 35 0.71 15.42 5.54
C CYS A 35 0.99 15.42 7.04
N ARG A 36 1.91 14.56 7.50
CA ARG A 36 2.25 14.42 8.93
C ARG A 36 3.56 15.09 9.31
N ASN A 37 4.27 15.70 8.36
CA ASN A 37 5.47 16.46 8.66
C ASN A 37 5.09 17.79 9.31
N ALA A 38 5.65 18.07 10.50
CA ALA A 38 5.50 19.38 11.11
C ALA A 38 6.22 20.46 10.29
N GLY A 39 5.56 21.60 10.09
CA GLY A 39 6.16 22.79 9.46
C GLY A 39 6.35 22.72 7.93
N VAL A 40 5.85 21.68 7.26
CA VAL A 40 5.85 21.63 5.79
C VAL A 40 4.68 22.45 5.26
N ASP A 41 4.98 23.47 4.47
CA ASP A 41 3.98 24.26 3.75
C ASP A 41 3.78 23.73 2.32
N LEU A 42 2.58 23.22 2.04
CA LEU A 42 2.15 22.73 0.72
C LEU A 42 1.25 23.73 0.00
N THR A 43 0.82 24.80 0.65
CA THR A 43 -0.12 25.78 0.07
C THR A 43 0.39 26.45 -1.21
N PRO A 44 1.69 26.76 -1.39
CA PRO A 44 2.18 27.37 -2.62
C PRO A 44 2.08 26.46 -3.85
N TYR A 45 1.85 25.16 -3.65
CA TYR A 45 1.88 24.15 -4.71
C TYR A 45 0.49 23.62 -5.10
N VAL A 46 -0.58 24.17 -4.53
CA VAL A 46 -1.96 23.71 -4.76
C VAL A 46 -2.34 23.73 -6.25
N ASP A 47 -1.99 24.80 -6.96
CA ASP A 47 -2.36 24.94 -8.37
C ASP A 47 -1.56 23.99 -9.27
N ASP A 48 -0.27 23.77 -8.98
CA ASP A 48 0.54 22.75 -9.66
C ASP A 48 -0.04 21.33 -9.45
N ILE A 49 -0.49 21.03 -8.22
CA ILE A 49 -1.12 19.74 -7.90
C ILE A 49 -2.44 19.59 -8.67
N ARG A 50 -3.27 20.64 -8.74
CA ARG A 50 -4.52 20.63 -9.52
C ARG A 50 -4.27 20.43 -11.01
N ASP A 51 -3.25 21.10 -11.57
CA ASP A 51 -2.85 20.95 -12.97
C ASP A 51 -2.42 19.49 -13.29
N GLU A 52 -1.68 18.86 -12.39
CA GLU A 52 -1.26 17.46 -12.55
C GLU A 52 -2.43 16.47 -12.38
N ILE A 53 -3.40 16.76 -11.50
CA ILE A 53 -4.64 15.96 -11.36
C ILE A 53 -5.51 16.07 -12.61
N ARG A 54 -5.61 17.27 -13.21
CA ARG A 54 -6.31 17.47 -14.49
C ARG A 54 -5.71 16.59 -15.59
N GLN A 55 -4.40 16.64 -15.75
CA GLN A 55 -3.68 15.78 -16.72
C GLN A 55 -3.87 14.28 -16.39
N LEU A 56 -3.82 13.88 -15.12
CA LEU A 56 -4.09 12.49 -14.70
C LEU A 56 -5.49 12.01 -15.15
N CYS A 57 -6.51 12.86 -15.09
CA CYS A 57 -7.88 12.50 -15.48
C CYS A 57 -8.07 12.39 -17.01
N GLU A 58 -7.13 12.92 -17.80
CA GLU A 58 -7.12 12.76 -19.26
C GLU A 58 -6.56 11.41 -19.71
N LEU A 59 -5.83 10.70 -18.85
CA LEU A 59 -5.24 9.41 -19.20
C LEU A 59 -6.29 8.33 -19.48
N ARG A 60 -5.94 7.41 -20.38
CA ARG A 60 -6.66 6.17 -20.69
C ARG A 60 -5.66 5.03 -20.73
N PHE A 61 -6.13 3.81 -20.48
CA PHE A 61 -5.32 2.63 -20.75
C PHE A 61 -5.14 2.46 -22.26
N SER A 62 -3.93 2.16 -22.68
CA SER A 62 -3.64 1.70 -24.04
C SER A 62 -3.94 0.20 -24.20
N ASP A 63 -4.12 -0.25 -25.45
CA ASP A 63 -4.37 -1.66 -25.75
C ASP A 63 -3.26 -2.58 -25.21
N ASP A 64 -1.99 -2.17 -25.31
CA ASP A 64 -0.87 -2.96 -24.81
C ASP A 64 -0.82 -3.03 -23.27
N GLU A 65 -1.33 -2.01 -22.57
CA GLU A 65 -1.45 -2.03 -21.12
C GLU A 65 -2.59 -2.95 -20.67
N LEU A 66 -3.72 -2.93 -21.38
CA LEU A 66 -4.85 -3.83 -21.15
C LEU A 66 -4.46 -5.28 -21.44
N LEU A 67 -3.74 -5.55 -22.53
CA LEU A 67 -3.20 -6.87 -22.86
C LEU A 67 -2.24 -7.38 -21.78
N TYR A 68 -1.38 -6.50 -21.26
CA TYR A 68 -0.48 -6.85 -20.16
C TYR A 68 -1.25 -7.24 -18.88
N LEU A 69 -2.26 -6.46 -18.48
CA LEU A 69 -3.12 -6.80 -17.34
C LEU A 69 -3.86 -8.12 -17.57
N ARG A 70 -4.41 -8.33 -18.77
CA ARG A 70 -5.11 -9.57 -19.17
C ARG A 70 -4.22 -10.81 -19.11
N GLY A 71 -2.89 -10.63 -19.25
CA GLY A 71 -1.92 -11.72 -19.12
C GLY A 71 -1.72 -12.22 -17.69
N MET A 72 -2.17 -11.49 -16.67
CA MET A 72 -2.06 -11.92 -15.28
C MET A 72 -3.18 -12.91 -14.93
N ARG A 73 -2.81 -14.10 -14.47
CA ARG A 73 -3.75 -15.22 -14.18
C ARG A 73 -4.96 -14.83 -13.31
N PHE A 74 -4.76 -13.94 -12.35
CA PHE A 74 -5.77 -13.52 -11.38
C PHE A 74 -6.61 -12.31 -11.82
N ILE A 75 -6.25 -11.67 -12.93
CA ILE A 75 -7.01 -10.55 -13.51
C ILE A 75 -8.05 -11.12 -14.48
N LYS A 76 -9.32 -10.85 -14.23
CA LYS A 76 -10.43 -11.39 -15.03
C LYS A 76 -10.69 -10.53 -16.26
N SER A 77 -11.15 -11.15 -17.34
CA SER A 77 -11.32 -10.48 -18.64
C SER A 77 -12.36 -9.36 -18.60
N ASP A 78 -13.46 -9.55 -17.88
CA ASP A 78 -14.51 -8.56 -17.68
C ASP A 78 -14.01 -7.31 -16.95
N PHE A 79 -13.12 -7.47 -15.98
CA PHE A 79 -12.45 -6.34 -15.34
C PHE A 79 -11.56 -5.57 -16.32
N VAL A 80 -10.80 -6.25 -17.19
CA VAL A 80 -10.01 -5.58 -18.23
C VAL A 80 -10.90 -4.86 -19.24
N ASP A 81 -12.03 -5.44 -19.63
CA ASP A 81 -12.98 -4.82 -20.54
C ASP A 81 -13.63 -3.57 -19.91
N PHE A 82 -13.88 -3.59 -18.60
CA PHE A 82 -14.25 -2.40 -17.85
C PHE A 82 -13.13 -1.34 -17.87
N LEU A 83 -11.86 -1.73 -17.65
CA LEU A 83 -10.73 -0.80 -17.68
C LEU A 83 -10.55 -0.13 -19.05
N ALA A 84 -10.92 -0.79 -20.15
CA ALA A 84 -10.87 -0.20 -21.49
C ALA A 84 -11.77 1.05 -21.64
N LEU A 85 -12.86 1.13 -20.86
CA LEU A 85 -13.77 2.27 -20.82
C LEU A 85 -13.47 3.23 -19.67
N PHE A 86 -12.63 2.80 -18.72
CA PHE A 86 -12.37 3.52 -17.50
C PHE A 86 -11.51 4.77 -17.74
N HIS A 87 -11.85 5.82 -17.00
CA HIS A 87 -10.90 6.89 -16.70
C HIS A 87 -11.22 7.55 -15.37
N LEU A 88 -10.21 8.21 -14.81
CA LEU A 88 -10.37 9.05 -13.63
C LEU A 88 -11.16 10.31 -14.01
N ASN A 89 -11.97 10.82 -13.07
CA ASN A 89 -12.80 11.99 -13.29
C ASN A 89 -12.54 13.03 -12.19
N GLU A 90 -12.14 14.23 -12.62
CA GLU A 90 -11.77 15.35 -11.74
C GLU A 90 -12.91 15.72 -10.78
N LYS A 91 -14.18 15.52 -11.15
CA LYS A 91 -15.33 15.86 -10.30
C LYS A 91 -15.31 15.17 -8.93
N TYR A 92 -14.56 14.09 -8.79
CA TYR A 92 -14.46 13.32 -7.54
C TYR A 92 -13.36 13.84 -6.60
N VAL A 93 -12.50 14.77 -7.05
CA VAL A 93 -11.33 15.23 -6.27
C VAL A 93 -11.41 16.73 -6.04
N VAL A 94 -11.26 17.14 -4.78
CA VAL A 94 -11.12 18.55 -4.40
C VAL A 94 -9.79 18.73 -3.69
N VAL A 95 -9.00 19.70 -4.16
CA VAL A 95 -7.73 20.12 -3.55
C VAL A 95 -7.86 21.58 -3.15
N GLN A 96 -7.51 21.93 -1.91
CA GLN A 96 -7.55 23.31 -1.43
C GLN A 96 -6.58 23.53 -0.26
N PRO A 97 -6.14 24.77 0.01
CA PRO A 97 -5.47 25.09 1.27
C PRO A 97 -6.35 24.71 2.47
N SER A 98 -5.74 24.21 3.54
CA SER A 98 -6.45 23.87 4.76
C SER A 98 -7.06 25.12 5.39
N ALA A 99 -8.29 25.00 5.88
CA ALA A 99 -8.97 26.09 6.61
C ALA A 99 -8.23 26.50 7.90
N GLN A 100 -7.29 25.67 8.38
CA GLN A 100 -6.47 25.97 9.57
C GLN A 100 -5.42 27.05 9.31
N GLY A 101 -5.09 27.35 8.06
CA GLY A 101 -4.12 28.40 7.71
C GLY A 101 -2.69 28.11 8.19
N ASN A 102 -2.33 26.85 8.37
CA ASN A 102 -1.06 26.39 8.94
C ASN A 102 -0.07 25.83 7.90
N GLY A 103 -0.28 26.13 6.62
CA GLY A 103 0.52 25.59 5.51
C GLY A 103 0.09 24.19 5.02
N GLU A 104 -0.90 23.57 5.67
CA GLU A 104 -1.46 22.31 5.19
C GLU A 104 -2.42 22.51 3.99
N ILE A 105 -2.66 21.42 3.26
CA ILE A 105 -3.68 21.33 2.20
C ILE A 105 -4.65 20.20 2.52
N ASP A 106 -5.90 20.37 2.12
CA ASP A 106 -6.93 19.34 2.15
C ASP A 106 -7.09 18.76 0.74
N ILE A 107 -6.99 17.43 0.63
CA ILE A 107 -7.41 16.69 -0.57
C ILE A 107 -8.50 15.72 -0.15
N THR A 108 -9.68 15.89 -0.74
CA THR A 108 -10.85 15.02 -0.52
C THR A 108 -11.19 14.33 -1.82
N ILE A 109 -11.34 13.01 -1.77
CA ILE A 109 -11.77 12.20 -2.91
C ILE A 109 -13.09 11.54 -2.52
N ARG A 110 -14.18 11.83 -3.24
CA ARG A 110 -15.52 11.33 -2.90
C ARG A 110 -16.28 10.88 -4.13
N GLY A 111 -16.86 9.68 -4.09
CA GLY A 111 -17.67 9.14 -5.17
C GLY A 111 -17.80 7.62 -5.09
N PRO A 112 -18.24 6.95 -6.19
CA PRO A 112 -18.25 5.50 -6.26
C PRO A 112 -16.86 4.94 -6.03
N TRP A 113 -16.73 3.91 -5.19
CA TRP A 113 -15.46 3.28 -4.84
C TRP A 113 -14.73 2.78 -6.09
N LEU A 114 -15.49 2.16 -7.00
CA LEU A 114 -14.99 1.67 -8.28
C LEU A 114 -14.33 2.78 -9.12
N HIS A 115 -14.77 4.03 -9.02
CA HIS A 115 -14.24 5.15 -9.80
C HIS A 115 -13.22 6.01 -9.05
N THR A 116 -12.98 5.74 -7.77
CA THR A 116 -12.13 6.57 -6.91
C THR A 116 -10.92 5.84 -6.32
N ILE A 117 -10.95 4.51 -6.26
CA ILE A 117 -9.91 3.67 -5.65
C ILE A 117 -8.50 3.86 -6.25
N LEU A 118 -8.42 4.19 -7.55
CA LEU A 118 -7.16 4.40 -8.27
C LEU A 118 -6.52 5.78 -8.03
N PHE A 119 -7.19 6.72 -7.35
CA PHE A 119 -6.61 8.05 -7.08
C PHE A 119 -5.48 8.03 -6.03
N GLU A 120 -5.49 7.11 -5.05
CA GLU A 120 -4.60 7.16 -3.88
C GLU A 120 -3.12 7.31 -4.25
N ILE A 121 -2.61 6.38 -5.06
CA ILE A 121 -1.17 6.30 -5.36
C ILE A 121 -0.72 7.43 -6.29
N PRO A 122 -1.40 7.71 -7.42
CA PRO A 122 -1.02 8.81 -8.30
C PRO A 122 -1.04 10.17 -7.60
N LEU A 123 -2.05 10.46 -6.76
CA LEU A 123 -2.11 11.75 -6.06
C LEU A 123 -0.99 11.90 -5.02
N LEU A 124 -0.67 10.84 -4.27
CA LEU A 124 0.46 10.88 -3.34
C LEU A 124 1.79 11.11 -4.08
N ALA A 125 2.01 10.42 -5.20
CA ALA A 125 3.20 10.61 -6.03
C ALA A 125 3.26 12.04 -6.64
N ILE A 126 2.14 12.58 -7.12
CA ILE A 126 2.03 13.96 -7.62
C ILE A 126 2.40 14.97 -6.53
N VAL A 127 1.76 14.90 -5.35
CA VAL A 127 2.03 15.83 -4.24
C VAL A 127 3.51 15.79 -3.85
N ASN A 128 4.07 14.57 -3.73
CA ASN A 128 5.46 14.40 -3.33
C ASN A 128 6.43 14.95 -4.39
N GLU A 129 6.23 14.61 -5.66
CA GLU A 129 7.13 15.04 -6.73
C GLU A 129 7.01 16.54 -7.05
N VAL A 130 5.81 17.14 -6.98
CA VAL A 130 5.64 18.60 -7.07
C VAL A 130 6.44 19.29 -5.95
N TYR A 131 6.31 18.81 -4.71
CA TYR A 131 7.06 19.35 -3.57
C TYR A 131 8.57 19.29 -3.79
N PHE A 132 9.12 18.16 -4.22
CA PHE A 132 10.56 18.02 -4.43
C PHE A 132 11.07 18.77 -5.66
N ARG A 133 10.29 18.88 -6.75
CA ARG A 133 10.65 19.73 -7.89
C ARG A 133 10.78 21.21 -7.50
N ARG A 134 9.96 21.69 -6.56
CA ARG A 134 9.95 23.09 -6.11
C ARG A 134 11.00 23.37 -5.03
N THR A 135 11.19 22.44 -4.10
CA THR A 135 12.12 22.63 -2.97
C THR A 135 13.55 22.18 -3.28
N GLN A 136 13.73 21.21 -4.18
CA GLN A 136 15.02 20.63 -4.58
C GLN A 136 15.19 20.65 -6.12
N PRO A 137 15.16 21.82 -6.78
CA PRO A 137 15.24 21.91 -8.24
C PRO A 137 16.56 21.40 -8.82
N GLN A 138 17.62 21.33 -8.01
CA GLN A 138 18.94 20.81 -8.35
C GLN A 138 19.32 19.68 -7.38
N ALA A 139 18.47 18.67 -7.31
CA ALA A 139 18.68 17.53 -6.41
C ALA A 139 19.99 16.79 -6.69
N ASP A 140 20.71 16.40 -5.64
CA ASP A 140 21.96 15.64 -5.75
C ASP A 140 21.67 14.15 -5.98
N LEU A 141 21.49 13.78 -7.25
CA LEU A 141 21.31 12.38 -7.64
C LEU A 141 22.55 11.52 -7.38
N ALA A 142 23.74 12.10 -7.31
CA ALA A 142 24.96 11.34 -7.04
C ALA A 142 24.98 10.84 -5.60
N GLU A 143 24.55 11.67 -4.64
CA GLU A 143 24.36 11.25 -3.25
C GLU A 143 23.28 10.16 -3.14
N GLY A 144 22.17 10.29 -3.89
CA GLY A 144 21.13 9.26 -3.97
C GLY A 144 21.68 7.90 -4.44
N ARG A 145 22.49 7.89 -5.52
CA ARG A 145 23.14 6.67 -6.05
C ARG A 145 24.08 6.06 -5.04
N ARG A 146 24.95 6.87 -4.43
CA ARG A 146 25.90 6.41 -3.40
C ARG A 146 25.19 5.75 -2.22
N ARG A 147 24.09 6.33 -1.75
CA ARG A 147 23.27 5.75 -0.67
C ARG A 147 22.59 4.46 -1.09
N LEU A 148 22.04 4.40 -2.31
CA LEU A 148 21.43 3.19 -2.84
C LEU A 148 22.45 2.06 -2.94
N GLU A 149 23.60 2.29 -3.58
CA GLU A 149 24.67 1.30 -3.70
C GLU A 149 25.13 0.78 -2.33
N ALA A 150 25.35 1.69 -1.37
CA ALA A 150 25.73 1.30 -0.01
C ALA A 150 24.69 0.38 0.65
N LYS A 151 23.39 0.65 0.46
CA LYS A 151 22.31 -0.22 0.97
C LYS A 151 22.32 -1.59 0.29
N LEU A 152 22.39 -1.63 -1.03
CA LEU A 152 22.34 -2.88 -1.80
C LEU A 152 23.56 -3.76 -1.52
N ALA A 153 24.74 -3.16 -1.29
CA ALA A 153 25.95 -3.86 -0.91
C ALA A 153 25.80 -4.67 0.39
N LEU A 154 24.96 -4.22 1.33
CA LEU A 154 24.69 -4.96 2.57
C LEU A 154 24.02 -6.32 2.32
N LEU A 155 23.17 -6.41 1.29
CA LEU A 155 22.46 -7.65 0.92
C LEU A 155 23.30 -8.60 0.07
N LYS A 156 24.39 -8.12 -0.56
CA LYS A 156 25.25 -8.94 -1.43
C LYS A 156 26.20 -9.88 -0.69
N SER A 157 26.26 -9.80 0.64
CA SER A 157 26.98 -10.79 1.44
C SER A 157 26.43 -12.19 1.18
N SER A 158 27.31 -13.21 1.07
CA SER A 158 26.91 -14.61 0.85
C SER A 158 25.98 -15.15 1.95
N LYS A 159 25.96 -14.53 3.12
CA LYS A 159 25.04 -14.88 4.23
C LYS A 159 23.57 -14.58 3.90
N TYR A 160 23.30 -13.71 2.94
CA TYR A 160 21.96 -13.19 2.64
C TYR A 160 21.53 -13.47 1.19
N GLU A 161 22.14 -14.44 0.51
CA GLU A 161 21.93 -14.71 -0.92
C GLU A 161 20.46 -15.01 -1.29
N ASP A 162 19.69 -15.58 -0.35
CA ASP A 162 18.25 -15.87 -0.46
C ASP A 162 17.37 -14.85 0.30
N CYS A 163 17.94 -13.75 0.79
CA CYS A 163 17.19 -12.61 1.31
C CYS A 163 16.62 -11.79 0.14
N VAL A 164 15.30 -11.87 -0.05
CA VAL A 164 14.60 -11.26 -1.18
C VAL A 164 13.83 -10.01 -0.75
N ILE A 165 14.02 -8.91 -1.47
CA ILE A 165 13.31 -7.64 -1.26
C ILE A 165 12.50 -7.21 -2.49
N ALA A 166 11.51 -6.35 -2.27
CA ALA A 166 10.65 -5.76 -3.29
C ALA A 166 10.57 -4.23 -3.14
N ASP A 167 10.40 -3.52 -4.25
CA ASP A 167 10.09 -2.08 -4.25
C ASP A 167 8.61 -1.84 -3.99
N TYR A 168 8.29 -1.17 -2.87
CA TYR A 168 6.95 -0.66 -2.50
C TYR A 168 6.94 0.88 -2.40
N GLY A 169 7.79 1.55 -3.18
CA GLY A 169 8.14 2.97 -2.99
C GLY A 169 7.32 3.98 -3.78
N THR A 170 6.37 3.57 -4.61
CA THR A 170 5.67 4.45 -5.58
C THR A 170 5.08 5.70 -4.94
N ARG A 171 4.27 5.54 -3.88
CA ARG A 171 3.49 6.63 -3.27
C ARG A 171 4.30 7.80 -2.70
N ARG A 172 5.57 7.57 -2.36
CA ARG A 172 6.46 8.54 -1.71
C ARG A 172 7.80 8.67 -2.42
N ARG A 173 7.89 8.24 -3.67
CA ARG A 173 9.10 8.35 -4.50
C ARG A 173 9.50 9.80 -4.69
N PHE A 174 10.80 10.09 -4.69
CA PHE A 174 11.33 11.43 -4.95
C PHE A 174 10.84 11.98 -6.30
N SER A 175 10.94 11.16 -7.34
CA SER A 175 10.33 11.39 -8.64
C SER A 175 10.07 10.06 -9.36
N ARG A 176 9.25 10.08 -10.42
CA ARG A 176 9.06 8.94 -11.34
C ARG A 176 10.40 8.46 -11.89
N ASP A 177 11.19 9.37 -12.44
CA ASP A 177 12.45 9.03 -13.11
C ASP A 177 13.47 8.46 -12.10
N TRP A 178 13.48 8.94 -10.86
CA TRP A 178 14.32 8.37 -9.81
C TRP A 178 13.88 6.96 -9.39
N GLN A 179 12.57 6.68 -9.27
CA GLN A 179 12.11 5.31 -8.98
C GLN A 179 12.52 4.33 -10.09
N GLU A 180 12.45 4.75 -11.36
CA GLU A 180 12.92 3.95 -12.49
C GLU A 180 14.41 3.61 -12.35
N GLU A 181 15.24 4.62 -12.07
CA GLU A 181 16.68 4.44 -11.87
C GLU A 181 17.01 3.50 -10.69
N VAL A 182 16.29 3.65 -9.58
CA VAL A 182 16.41 2.76 -8.41
C VAL A 182 16.10 1.32 -8.79
N LEU A 183 15.01 1.08 -9.52
CA LEU A 183 14.59 -0.26 -9.94
C LEU A 183 15.60 -0.92 -10.86
N LEU A 184 16.12 -0.20 -11.85
CA LEU A 184 17.13 -0.72 -12.76
C LEU A 184 18.43 -1.04 -12.02
N SER A 185 18.86 -0.17 -11.10
CA SER A 185 20.04 -0.41 -10.26
C SER A 185 19.86 -1.63 -9.36
N MET A 186 18.69 -1.77 -8.73
CA MET A 186 18.36 -2.94 -7.91
C MET A 186 18.40 -4.22 -8.74
N ARG A 187 17.80 -4.24 -9.93
CA ARG A 187 17.82 -5.41 -10.82
C ARG A 187 19.25 -5.81 -11.16
N ASP A 188 20.08 -4.84 -11.54
CA ASP A 188 21.44 -5.11 -12.02
C ASP A 188 22.37 -5.55 -10.87
N ILE A 189 22.19 -5.02 -9.65
CA ILE A 189 23.02 -5.35 -8.48
C ILE A 189 22.52 -6.60 -7.75
N LEU A 190 21.23 -6.66 -7.42
CA LEU A 190 20.63 -7.72 -6.61
C LEU A 190 20.30 -8.98 -7.42
N GLY A 191 19.97 -8.85 -8.71
CA GLY A 191 19.55 -9.96 -9.54
C GLY A 191 18.39 -10.74 -8.89
N PRO A 192 18.56 -12.05 -8.58
CA PRO A 192 17.50 -12.87 -7.97
C PRO A 192 16.99 -12.37 -6.60
N GLN A 193 17.75 -11.55 -5.88
CA GLN A 193 17.33 -10.98 -4.60
C GLN A 193 16.29 -9.84 -4.77
N LEU A 194 16.02 -9.38 -6.00
CA LEU A 194 14.89 -8.50 -6.30
C LEU A 194 13.68 -9.34 -6.72
N ALA A 195 12.66 -9.42 -5.86
CA ALA A 195 11.40 -10.12 -6.19
C ALA A 195 10.63 -9.42 -7.32
N GLY A 196 10.67 -8.08 -7.35
CA GLY A 196 9.88 -7.26 -8.24
C GLY A 196 9.52 -5.89 -7.64
N THR A 197 8.47 -5.28 -8.17
CA THR A 197 7.98 -3.95 -7.76
C THR A 197 6.46 -3.95 -7.63
N SER A 198 5.91 -3.14 -6.73
CA SER A 198 4.47 -2.89 -6.72
C SER A 198 4.00 -2.05 -7.91
N ASN A 199 4.88 -1.25 -8.51
CA ASN A 199 4.53 -0.37 -9.62
C ASN A 199 4.28 -1.17 -10.91
N VAL A 200 3.02 -1.21 -11.36
CA VAL A 200 2.61 -2.04 -12.49
C VAL A 200 3.21 -1.53 -13.81
N HIS A 201 3.38 -0.22 -13.96
CA HIS A 201 4.00 0.39 -15.12
C HIS A 201 5.46 -0.04 -15.25
N PHE A 202 6.26 0.08 -14.19
CA PHE A 202 7.67 -0.33 -14.23
C PHE A 202 7.84 -1.85 -14.32
N ALA A 203 6.94 -2.63 -13.68
CA ALA A 203 6.89 -4.07 -13.86
C ALA A 203 6.75 -4.45 -15.34
N ARG A 204 5.79 -3.82 -16.04
CA ARG A 204 5.58 -4.01 -17.48
C ARG A 204 6.79 -3.56 -18.30
N MET A 205 7.26 -2.33 -18.07
CA MET A 205 8.31 -1.71 -18.89
C MET A 205 9.66 -2.42 -18.79
N HIS A 206 9.97 -3.02 -17.65
CA HIS A 206 11.27 -3.65 -17.39
C HIS A 206 11.19 -5.16 -17.17
N ASN A 207 10.06 -5.78 -17.53
CA ASN A 207 9.82 -7.22 -17.40
C ASN A 207 10.13 -7.73 -15.98
N MET A 208 9.66 -7.00 -14.97
CA MET A 208 9.73 -7.39 -13.56
C MET A 208 8.39 -7.95 -13.10
N THR A 209 8.40 -8.73 -12.02
CA THR A 209 7.17 -9.24 -11.41
C THR A 209 6.40 -8.10 -10.73
N PRO A 210 5.11 -7.86 -11.08
CA PRO A 210 4.27 -6.96 -10.32
C PRO A 210 3.87 -7.63 -8.99
N LEU A 211 4.02 -6.91 -7.87
CA LEU A 211 3.78 -7.43 -6.53
C LEU A 211 2.70 -6.64 -5.80
N GLY A 212 1.82 -7.34 -5.09
CA GLY A 212 0.73 -6.71 -4.36
C GLY A 212 -0.07 -7.71 -3.55
N THR A 213 -0.76 -7.19 -2.54
CA THR A 213 -1.65 -7.96 -1.65
C THR A 213 -3.02 -7.27 -1.61
N MET A 214 -3.73 -7.33 -0.48
CA MET A 214 -4.78 -6.37 -0.11
C MET A 214 -4.20 -5.17 0.66
N ALA A 215 -4.98 -4.09 0.81
CA ALA A 215 -4.66 -2.95 1.67
C ALA A 215 -5.79 -2.64 2.66
N HIS A 216 -5.47 -1.81 3.66
CA HIS A 216 -6.40 -1.49 4.74
C HIS A 216 -7.75 -0.97 4.29
N GLU A 217 -7.81 -0.19 3.21
CA GLU A 217 -9.08 0.36 2.75
C GLU A 217 -10.12 -0.73 2.42
N TYR A 218 -9.66 -1.90 1.95
CA TYR A 218 -10.54 -3.02 1.62
C TYR A 218 -11.21 -3.58 2.88
N LEU A 219 -10.41 -3.80 3.92
CA LEU A 219 -10.89 -4.27 5.21
C LEU A 219 -11.72 -3.17 5.90
N GLN A 220 -11.29 -1.91 5.83
CA GLN A 220 -12.05 -0.76 6.33
C GLN A 220 -13.43 -0.65 5.69
N ALA A 221 -13.53 -0.77 4.36
CA ALA A 221 -14.80 -0.71 3.66
C ALA A 221 -15.75 -1.83 4.13
N CYS A 222 -15.24 -3.03 4.40
CA CYS A 222 -16.04 -4.16 4.89
C CYS A 222 -16.75 -3.89 6.24
N GLN A 223 -16.36 -2.85 6.97
CA GLN A 223 -17.09 -2.36 8.15
C GLN A 223 -18.49 -1.82 7.81
N ALA A 224 -18.70 -1.41 6.55
CA ALA A 224 -19.92 -0.74 6.07
C ALA A 224 -20.53 -1.39 4.80
N LEU A 225 -20.12 -2.61 4.45
CA LEU A 225 -20.55 -3.33 3.23
C LEU A 225 -21.52 -4.49 3.51
N GLY A 226 -22.15 -4.51 4.68
CA GLY A 226 -23.24 -5.44 4.99
C GLY A 226 -23.10 -6.31 6.25
N PRO A 227 -21.93 -6.88 6.61
CA PRO A 227 -21.85 -7.73 7.80
C PRO A 227 -22.04 -6.91 9.09
N ARG A 228 -22.29 -7.59 10.20
CA ARG A 228 -22.14 -6.96 11.52
C ARG A 228 -20.68 -6.55 11.67
N LEU A 229 -20.42 -5.44 12.38
CA LEU A 229 -19.07 -4.90 12.52
C LEU A 229 -18.04 -5.94 13.02
N ARG A 230 -18.42 -6.80 14.00
CA ARG A 230 -17.56 -7.88 14.53
C ARG A 230 -17.15 -8.89 13.47
N ASP A 231 -17.98 -9.12 12.46
CA ASP A 231 -17.74 -10.12 11.41
C ASP A 231 -17.01 -9.53 10.19
N SER A 232 -16.71 -8.21 10.19
CA SER A 232 -16.20 -7.50 9.02
C SER A 232 -14.83 -8.00 8.53
N GLN A 233 -13.94 -8.42 9.44
CA GLN A 233 -12.65 -8.99 9.08
C GLN A 233 -12.78 -10.35 8.40
N VAL A 234 -13.53 -11.28 9.01
CA VAL A 234 -13.84 -12.59 8.44
C VAL A 234 -14.49 -12.43 7.07
N TYR A 235 -15.48 -11.54 6.96
CA TYR A 235 -16.16 -11.23 5.71
C TYR A 235 -15.19 -10.75 4.62
N ALA A 236 -14.24 -9.87 4.95
CA ALA A 236 -13.23 -9.40 4.01
C ALA A 236 -12.33 -10.56 3.53
N LEU A 237 -11.83 -11.38 4.44
CA LEU A 237 -10.95 -12.51 4.09
C LEU A 237 -11.66 -13.55 3.21
N GLU A 238 -12.92 -13.87 3.49
CA GLU A 238 -13.72 -14.80 2.69
C GLU A 238 -14.01 -14.26 1.29
N ASN A 239 -14.38 -12.99 1.15
CA ASN A 239 -14.65 -12.40 -0.17
C ASN A 239 -13.36 -12.31 -1.00
N TRP A 240 -12.22 -11.96 -0.39
CA TRP A 240 -10.93 -11.99 -1.07
C TRP A 240 -10.58 -13.39 -1.60
N ALA A 241 -10.72 -14.41 -0.75
CA ALA A 241 -10.48 -15.79 -1.15
C ALA A 241 -11.46 -16.30 -2.20
N ARG A 242 -12.72 -15.84 -2.16
CA ARG A 242 -13.73 -16.15 -3.19
C ARG A 242 -13.38 -15.51 -4.53
N GLU A 243 -12.86 -14.29 -4.54
CA GLU A 243 -12.48 -13.58 -5.76
C GLU A 243 -11.29 -14.24 -6.45
N TYR A 244 -10.24 -14.55 -5.68
CA TYR A 244 -8.94 -14.96 -6.21
C TYR A 244 -8.65 -16.46 -6.14
N ARG A 245 -9.47 -17.23 -5.42
CA ARG A 245 -9.42 -18.71 -5.41
C ARG A 245 -8.01 -19.28 -5.13
N GLY A 246 -7.26 -18.61 -4.26
CA GLY A 246 -5.90 -19.01 -3.85
C GLY A 246 -4.79 -18.14 -4.44
N ASP A 247 -5.04 -17.37 -5.51
CA ASP A 247 -4.12 -16.28 -5.89
C ASP A 247 -4.13 -15.16 -4.84
N LEU A 248 -3.05 -14.37 -4.79
CA LEU A 248 -2.92 -13.20 -3.93
C LEU A 248 -3.21 -13.52 -2.44
N GLY A 249 -2.79 -14.70 -1.98
CA GLY A 249 -3.11 -15.28 -0.68
C GLY A 249 -2.36 -14.69 0.52
N ILE A 250 -2.13 -13.38 0.57
CA ILE A 250 -1.50 -12.72 1.72
C ILE A 250 -2.51 -11.82 2.45
N ALA A 251 -2.82 -12.16 3.70
CA ALA A 251 -3.75 -11.40 4.54
C ALA A 251 -3.05 -10.24 5.29
N LEU A 252 -3.74 -9.12 5.45
CA LEU A 252 -3.26 -7.97 6.21
C LEU A 252 -3.78 -8.01 7.65
N SER A 253 -2.88 -7.97 8.64
CA SER A 253 -3.22 -8.42 10.00
C SER A 253 -3.55 -7.33 11.03
N ASP A 254 -3.44 -6.05 10.68
CA ASP A 254 -3.46 -4.95 11.67
C ASP A 254 -4.51 -3.87 11.34
N THR A 255 -5.60 -4.22 10.63
CA THR A 255 -6.70 -3.25 10.41
C THR A 255 -7.49 -2.98 11.69
N TYR A 256 -7.71 -4.01 12.51
CA TYR A 256 -8.52 -3.97 13.72
C TYR A 256 -7.70 -4.21 15.00
N GLY A 257 -6.37 -4.20 14.88
CA GLY A 257 -5.44 -4.67 15.90
C GLY A 257 -5.08 -6.15 15.74
N PHE A 258 -3.84 -6.51 16.08
CA PHE A 258 -3.31 -7.84 15.80
C PHE A 258 -3.97 -8.96 16.62
N ASP A 259 -4.38 -8.70 17.88
CA ASP A 259 -5.12 -9.68 18.69
C ASP A 259 -6.47 -10.06 18.06
N ALA A 260 -7.18 -9.07 17.51
CA ALA A 260 -8.43 -9.30 16.79
C ALA A 260 -8.19 -10.16 15.54
N PHE A 261 -7.12 -9.89 14.81
CA PHE A 261 -6.71 -10.73 13.68
C PHE A 261 -6.47 -12.17 14.08
N LEU A 262 -5.68 -12.44 15.12
CA LEU A 262 -5.39 -13.81 15.55
C LEU A 262 -6.67 -14.58 15.97
N ARG A 263 -7.64 -13.91 16.61
CA ARG A 263 -8.91 -14.56 16.96
C ARG A 263 -9.74 -14.98 15.75
N ASP A 264 -9.75 -14.16 14.71
CA ASP A 264 -10.53 -14.43 13.50
C ASP A 264 -9.79 -15.32 12.49
N PHE A 265 -8.45 -15.31 12.50
CA PHE A 265 -7.59 -16.05 11.57
C PHE A 265 -7.40 -17.51 12.01
N ASP A 266 -8.51 -18.24 12.08
CA ASP A 266 -8.60 -19.62 12.55
C ASP A 266 -7.87 -20.65 11.64
N LEU A 267 -8.08 -21.95 11.92
CA LEU A 267 -7.52 -23.05 11.13
C LEU A 267 -7.88 -22.98 9.64
N TYR A 268 -9.10 -22.54 9.31
CA TYR A 268 -9.54 -22.44 7.93
C TYR A 268 -8.71 -21.40 7.18
N PHE A 269 -8.57 -20.19 7.74
CA PHE A 269 -7.75 -19.15 7.11
C PHE A 269 -6.25 -19.46 7.14
N CYS A 270 -5.75 -20.07 8.23
CA CYS A 270 -4.37 -20.53 8.31
C CYS A 270 -4.03 -21.54 7.20
N LYS A 271 -4.97 -22.39 6.78
CA LYS A 271 -4.76 -23.30 5.66
C LYS A 271 -4.91 -22.62 4.30
N LEU A 272 -5.87 -21.71 4.18
CA LEU A 272 -6.26 -21.06 2.93
C LEU A 272 -5.25 -20.02 2.42
N PHE A 273 -4.76 -19.14 3.30
CA PHE A 273 -3.84 -18.07 2.91
C PHE A 273 -2.39 -18.56 2.93
N ASP A 274 -1.59 -18.14 1.95
CA ASP A 274 -0.16 -18.44 1.84
C ASP A 274 0.66 -17.76 2.94
N GLY A 275 0.14 -16.67 3.51
CA GLY A 275 0.88 -15.87 4.46
C GLY A 275 0.13 -14.66 4.97
N VAL A 276 0.86 -13.82 5.71
CA VAL A 276 0.36 -12.58 6.31
C VAL A 276 1.35 -11.45 6.16
N ARG A 277 0.85 -10.21 6.19
CA ARG A 277 1.66 -8.99 6.09
C ARG A 277 1.63 -8.16 7.37
N HIS A 278 2.82 -7.80 7.84
CA HIS A 278 3.07 -6.84 8.92
C HIS A 278 3.17 -5.41 8.37
N ASP A 279 2.36 -4.49 8.93
CA ASP A 279 2.30 -3.07 8.53
C ASP A 279 2.21 -2.08 9.72
N SER A 280 2.22 -2.55 10.97
CA SER A 280 2.40 -1.73 12.18
C SER A 280 2.77 -2.57 13.41
N GLY A 281 3.30 -1.93 14.46
CA GLY A 281 3.74 -2.60 15.70
C GLY A 281 5.17 -3.16 15.61
N ASP A 282 5.67 -3.80 16.68
CA ASP A 282 7.00 -4.43 16.66
C ASP A 282 7.01 -5.65 15.73
N PRO A 283 7.79 -5.64 14.63
CA PRO A 283 7.82 -6.75 13.68
C PRO A 283 8.38 -8.04 14.30
N PHE A 284 9.22 -7.97 15.34
CA PHE A 284 9.75 -9.17 15.98
C PHE A 284 8.70 -9.85 16.84
N GLU A 285 8.03 -9.11 17.73
CA GLU A 285 6.92 -9.65 18.51
C GLU A 285 5.81 -10.20 17.60
N TRP A 286 5.42 -9.43 16.58
CA TRP A 286 4.42 -9.86 15.60
C TRP A 286 4.81 -11.17 14.92
N GLY A 287 6.06 -11.29 14.47
CA GLY A 287 6.55 -12.50 13.79
C GLY A 287 6.54 -13.72 14.71
N GLU A 288 7.03 -13.59 15.94
CA GLU A 288 7.00 -14.69 16.92
C GLU A 288 5.58 -15.16 17.21
N ARG A 289 4.66 -14.22 17.39
CA ARG A 289 3.26 -14.50 17.67
C ARG A 289 2.55 -15.14 16.48
N MET A 290 2.83 -14.72 15.25
CA MET A 290 2.30 -15.40 14.05
C MET A 290 2.79 -16.83 13.93
N LEU A 291 4.08 -17.09 14.17
CA LEU A 291 4.63 -18.46 14.14
C LEU A 291 3.97 -19.35 15.20
N ALA A 292 3.80 -18.82 16.42
CA ALA A 292 3.09 -19.51 17.49
C ALA A 292 1.61 -19.78 17.13
N HIS A 293 0.95 -18.82 16.47
CA HIS A 293 -0.44 -18.95 16.03
C HIS A 293 -0.63 -20.05 14.99
N TYR A 294 0.25 -20.11 13.99
CA TYR A 294 0.24 -21.21 13.02
C TYR A 294 0.45 -22.57 13.70
N ALA A 295 1.40 -22.67 14.62
CA ALA A 295 1.65 -23.89 15.38
C ALA A 295 0.44 -24.31 16.23
N ALA A 296 -0.21 -23.36 16.92
CA ALA A 296 -1.43 -23.61 17.69
C ALA A 296 -2.58 -24.12 16.80
N ASN A 297 -2.65 -23.63 15.55
CA ASN A 297 -3.57 -24.11 14.52
C ASN A 297 -3.04 -25.34 13.76
N ARG A 298 -1.98 -26.03 14.23
CA ARG A 298 -1.44 -27.24 13.58
C ARG A 298 -1.05 -27.05 12.11
N VAL A 299 -0.59 -25.85 11.75
CA VAL A 299 -0.04 -25.51 10.44
C VAL A 299 1.46 -25.29 10.58
N ASP A 300 2.26 -25.94 9.71
CA ASP A 300 3.71 -25.77 9.70
C ASP A 300 4.08 -24.35 9.18
N PRO A 301 4.66 -23.48 10.02
CA PRO A 301 4.98 -22.11 9.61
C PRO A 301 6.02 -22.03 8.48
N ARG A 302 6.84 -23.08 8.28
CA ARG A 302 7.85 -23.13 7.20
C ARG A 302 7.21 -23.08 5.81
N GLY A 303 5.95 -23.50 5.69
CA GLY A 303 5.18 -23.40 4.45
C GLY A 303 4.59 -22.01 4.20
N LYS A 304 4.58 -21.13 5.22
CA LYS A 304 3.88 -19.84 5.20
C LYS A 304 4.84 -18.68 5.00
N THR A 305 4.30 -17.59 4.44
CA THR A 305 5.06 -16.37 4.12
C THR A 305 4.74 -15.27 5.11
N LEU A 306 5.76 -14.67 5.70
CA LEU A 306 5.64 -13.42 6.46
C LEU A 306 6.20 -12.29 5.59
N ILE A 307 5.34 -11.35 5.22
CA ILE A 307 5.73 -10.13 4.51
C ILE A 307 5.89 -9.00 5.51
N PHE A 308 7.04 -8.34 5.54
CA PHE A 308 7.27 -7.15 6.35
C PHE A 308 7.31 -5.92 5.45
N SER A 309 6.55 -4.86 5.79
CA SER A 309 6.51 -3.64 4.98
C SER A 309 6.39 -2.33 5.77
N ASP A 310 6.38 -2.37 7.11
CA ASP A 310 6.30 -1.16 7.93
C ASP A 310 7.63 -0.39 7.93
N ALA A 311 7.74 0.61 7.05
CA ALA A 311 8.82 1.61 7.01
C ALA A 311 10.24 1.02 7.10
N LEU A 312 10.47 -0.12 6.44
CA LEU A 312 11.74 -0.84 6.51
C LEU A 312 12.92 -0.05 5.93
N ASN A 313 14.10 -0.31 6.47
CA ASN A 313 15.40 -0.03 5.88
C ASN A 313 16.20 -1.35 5.76
N ILE A 314 17.29 -1.36 4.98
CA ILE A 314 18.06 -2.58 4.74
C ILE A 314 18.65 -3.21 6.02
N PRO A 315 19.22 -2.45 6.97
CA PRO A 315 19.64 -3.04 8.25
C PRO A 315 18.51 -3.78 8.98
N LYS A 316 17.31 -3.21 9.03
CA LYS A 316 16.14 -3.84 9.66
C LYS A 316 15.69 -5.10 8.93
N VAL A 317 15.75 -5.09 7.59
CA VAL A 317 15.52 -6.29 6.76
C VAL A 317 16.47 -7.42 7.17
N ILE A 318 17.76 -7.12 7.34
CA ILE A 318 18.75 -8.11 7.76
C ILE A 318 18.45 -8.66 9.16
N GLU A 319 18.13 -7.79 10.13
CA GLU A 319 17.77 -8.26 11.48
C GLU A 319 16.55 -9.20 11.47
N LEU A 320 15.51 -8.85 10.71
CA LEU A 320 14.31 -9.68 10.57
C LEU A 320 14.60 -10.98 9.85
N TYR A 321 15.43 -10.92 8.81
CA TYR A 321 15.90 -12.09 8.09
C TYR A 321 16.63 -13.05 9.03
N GLU A 322 17.63 -12.57 9.77
CA GLU A 322 18.39 -13.40 10.72
C GLU A 322 17.50 -14.01 11.81
N ARG A 323 16.44 -13.30 12.24
CA ARG A 323 15.53 -13.77 13.28
C ARG A 323 14.61 -14.91 12.81
N PHE A 324 14.15 -14.85 11.57
CA PHE A 324 13.06 -15.70 11.07
C PHE A 324 13.45 -16.65 9.94
N HIS A 325 14.66 -16.53 9.39
CA HIS A 325 15.15 -17.42 8.34
C HIS A 325 15.09 -18.89 8.77
N GLY A 326 14.66 -19.74 7.85
CA GLY A 326 14.44 -21.17 8.10
C GLY A 326 13.20 -21.53 8.93
N ARG A 327 12.51 -20.54 9.52
CA ARG A 327 11.29 -20.75 10.35
C ARG A 327 10.00 -20.50 9.56
N CYS A 328 10.08 -19.65 8.53
CA CYS A 328 9.04 -19.33 7.57
C CYS A 328 9.66 -18.83 6.25
N LYS A 329 8.83 -18.63 5.22
CA LYS A 329 9.24 -17.87 4.03
C LYS A 329 9.19 -16.39 4.35
N LEU A 330 10.15 -15.63 3.85
CA LEU A 330 10.29 -14.21 4.14
C LEU A 330 10.22 -13.40 2.85
N ALA A 331 9.55 -12.25 2.92
CA ALA A 331 9.59 -11.23 1.90
C ALA A 331 9.54 -9.84 2.54
N PHE A 332 10.25 -8.90 1.94
CA PHE A 332 10.39 -7.55 2.47
C PHE A 332 9.98 -6.51 1.43
N GLY A 333 8.97 -5.71 1.74
CA GLY A 333 8.56 -4.58 0.93
C GLY A 333 9.21 -3.31 1.45
N VAL A 334 10.14 -2.73 0.69
CA VAL A 334 10.85 -1.51 1.10
C VAL A 334 10.36 -0.34 0.24
N GLY A 335 9.91 0.72 0.90
CA GLY A 335 9.32 1.89 0.23
C GLY A 335 10.27 3.08 0.17
N THR A 336 9.93 4.13 0.92
CA THR A 336 10.61 5.43 0.95
C THR A 336 12.13 5.33 1.13
N ASN A 337 12.64 4.37 1.91
CA ASN A 337 14.08 4.19 2.10
C ASN A 337 14.84 3.87 0.80
N LEU A 338 14.17 3.30 -0.21
CA LEU A 338 14.74 3.10 -1.54
C LEU A 338 14.47 4.32 -2.44
N THR A 339 13.20 4.68 -2.59
CA THR A 339 12.76 5.60 -3.65
C THR A 339 12.81 7.08 -3.28
N ASN A 340 13.17 7.43 -2.06
CA ASN A 340 13.27 8.82 -1.61
C ASN A 340 14.29 8.96 -0.46
N ASP A 341 15.53 8.58 -0.72
CA ASP A 341 16.67 8.80 0.20
C ASP A 341 17.85 9.40 -0.57
N LEU A 342 17.67 10.64 -1.01
CA LEU A 342 18.70 11.47 -1.65
C LEU A 342 19.38 12.41 -0.64
N GLY A 343 19.17 12.20 0.67
CA GLY A 343 19.64 13.10 1.73
C GLY A 343 18.66 14.20 2.14
N TYR A 344 17.47 14.26 1.52
CA TYR A 344 16.36 15.13 1.92
C TYR A 344 15.36 14.39 2.79
N THR A 345 14.65 15.12 3.68
CA THR A 345 13.59 14.54 4.50
C THR A 345 12.35 14.23 3.66
N PRO A 346 11.90 12.96 3.55
CA PRO A 346 10.72 12.60 2.78
C PRO A 346 9.42 13.10 3.42
N LEU A 347 8.42 13.36 2.59
CA LEU A 347 7.07 13.64 3.08
C LEU A 347 6.43 12.37 3.67
N GLN A 348 5.81 12.52 4.84
CA GLN A 348 4.97 11.57 5.53
C GLN A 348 3.51 11.84 5.17
N ILE A 349 3.19 11.61 3.89
CA ILE A 349 1.86 11.81 3.33
C ILE A 349 1.08 10.50 3.21
N VAL A 350 -0.22 10.58 3.44
CA VAL A 350 -1.16 9.46 3.31
C VAL A 350 -2.49 9.94 2.73
N ILE A 351 -3.17 9.06 2.00
CA ILE A 351 -4.59 9.17 1.68
C ILE A 351 -5.27 7.95 2.31
N LYS A 352 -6.34 8.18 3.09
CA LYS A 352 -7.04 7.12 3.83
C LYS A 352 -8.54 7.22 3.60
N MET A 353 -9.20 6.08 3.45
CA MET A 353 -10.66 6.00 3.45
C MET A 353 -11.16 6.36 4.85
N VAL A 354 -12.08 7.33 4.93
CA VAL A 354 -12.70 7.79 6.18
C VAL A 354 -14.18 7.44 6.23
N ARG A 355 -14.84 7.26 5.07
CA ARG A 355 -16.24 6.82 5.00
C ARG A 355 -16.47 5.81 3.89
N CYS A 356 -17.44 4.92 4.11
CA CYS A 356 -18.00 4.00 3.13
C CYS A 356 -19.53 3.95 3.32
N ASN A 357 -20.30 4.12 2.25
CA ASN A 357 -21.77 4.21 2.25
C ASN A 357 -22.32 5.21 3.29
N GLY A 358 -21.65 6.36 3.43
CA GLY A 358 -21.99 7.39 4.40
C GLY A 358 -21.60 7.08 5.85
N GLN A 359 -21.22 5.84 6.16
CA GLN A 359 -20.78 5.41 7.49
C GLN A 359 -19.29 5.68 7.70
N PRO A 360 -18.85 6.07 8.91
CA PRO A 360 -17.43 6.18 9.24
C PRO A 360 -16.76 4.80 9.16
N VAL A 361 -15.49 4.79 8.72
CA VAL A 361 -14.63 3.61 8.76
C VAL A 361 -13.27 3.99 9.35
N ALA A 362 -12.57 3.04 9.97
CA ALA A 362 -11.29 3.33 10.62
C ALA A 362 -10.33 2.14 10.63
N LYS A 363 -9.02 2.43 10.64
CA LYS A 363 -7.97 1.47 11.00
C LYS A 363 -7.64 1.66 12.49
N LEU A 364 -7.78 0.61 13.29
CA LEU A 364 -7.18 0.51 14.62
C LEU A 364 -5.75 0.03 14.44
N SER A 365 -4.81 0.96 14.23
CA SER A 365 -3.38 0.59 14.21
C SER A 365 -2.90 0.36 15.63
N ASP A 366 -1.90 -0.50 15.79
CA ASP A 366 -1.19 -0.70 17.06
C ASP A 366 -0.41 0.57 17.51
N THR A 367 -0.39 1.63 16.68
CA THR A 367 0.09 2.98 17.05
C THR A 367 -1.08 3.98 17.10
N PRO A 368 -1.59 4.36 18.29
CA PRO A 368 -2.79 5.18 18.45
C PRO A 368 -2.77 6.52 17.69
N GLU A 369 -1.60 7.18 17.67
CA GLU A 369 -1.36 8.50 17.06
C GLU A 369 -1.57 8.52 15.53
N LYS A 370 -1.63 7.34 14.87
CA LYS A 370 -1.72 7.24 13.41
C LYS A 370 -3.15 7.13 12.87
N THR A 371 -4.17 7.18 13.73
CA THR A 371 -5.58 6.97 13.34
C THR A 371 -6.16 8.17 12.60
N MET A 372 -6.75 7.94 11.42
CA MET A 372 -7.51 8.95 10.67
C MET A 372 -8.98 8.57 10.64
N CYS A 373 -9.73 8.97 11.67
CA CYS A 373 -11.17 8.83 11.77
C CYS A 373 -11.74 10.14 12.33
N ASP A 374 -12.74 10.70 11.66
CA ASP A 374 -13.38 11.96 12.07
C ASP A 374 -14.58 11.76 13.00
N ASP A 375 -14.86 10.51 13.39
CA ASP A 375 -15.91 10.13 14.33
C ASP A 375 -15.31 9.40 15.56
N PRO A 376 -15.03 10.13 16.66
CA PRO A 376 -14.49 9.54 17.89
C PRO A 376 -15.43 8.52 18.53
N GLY A 377 -16.75 8.67 18.35
CA GLY A 377 -17.75 7.74 18.86
C GLY A 377 -17.66 6.40 18.15
N TYR A 378 -17.59 6.43 16.82
CA TYR A 378 -17.36 5.23 16.02
C TYR A 378 -16.03 4.56 16.33
N LEU A 379 -14.94 5.34 16.47
CA LEU A 379 -13.64 4.78 16.83
C LEU A 379 -13.67 4.04 18.19
N SER A 380 -14.37 4.61 19.18
CA SER A 380 -14.55 4.00 20.49
C SER A 380 -15.39 2.72 20.41
N TYR A 381 -16.48 2.75 19.63
CA TYR A 381 -17.30 1.58 19.37
C TYR A 381 -16.52 0.47 18.64
N LEU A 382 -15.72 0.81 17.64
CA LEU A 382 -14.87 -0.13 16.91
C LEU A 382 -13.88 -0.83 17.84
N ARG A 383 -13.22 -0.09 18.74
CA ARG A 383 -12.34 -0.66 19.77
C ARG A 383 -13.08 -1.62 20.69
N GLN A 384 -14.28 -1.26 21.14
CA GLN A 384 -15.10 -2.12 21.99
C GLN A 384 -15.49 -3.41 21.26
N VAL A 385 -15.94 -3.32 20.00
CA VAL A 385 -16.35 -4.47 19.20
C VAL A 385 -15.20 -5.43 18.95
N PHE A 386 -13.98 -4.93 18.76
CA PHE A 386 -12.79 -5.75 18.54
C PHE A 386 -11.97 -6.00 19.81
N GLU A 387 -12.50 -5.68 20.99
CA GLU A 387 -11.85 -5.90 22.30
C GLU A 387 -10.42 -5.32 22.37
N VAL A 388 -10.19 -4.19 21.69
CA VAL A 388 -8.89 -3.50 21.70
C VAL A 388 -8.87 -2.57 22.91
N GLN A 389 -7.93 -2.81 23.84
CA GLN A 389 -7.80 -1.95 25.01
C GLN A 389 -7.42 -0.52 24.60
N PRO A 390 -7.95 0.52 25.27
CA PRO A 390 -7.43 1.86 25.13
C PRO A 390 -5.95 1.86 25.48
N SER A 391 -5.11 2.49 24.65
CA SER A 391 -3.74 2.80 25.06
C SER A 391 -3.79 3.63 26.34
N ALA A 392 -3.11 3.15 27.39
CA ALA A 392 -3.01 3.81 28.69
C ALA A 392 -2.39 5.21 28.60
#